data_AF-A0A5E4PHK7-F1
#
_entry.id   AF-A0A5E4PHK7-F1
#
_cell.length_a   1.000
_cell.length_b   1.000
_cell.length_c   1.000
_cell.angle_alpha   90.00
_cell.angle_beta   90.00
_cell.angle_gamma   90.00
#
_symmetry.space_group_name_H-M   'P 1'
#
loop_
_entity.id
_entity.type
_entity.pdbx_description
1 polymer ?
#
loop_
_entity_poly.entity_id
_entity_poly.type
_entity_poly.pdbx_seq_one_letter_code
_entity_poly.pdbx_strand_id
1 'polypeptide(L)'
;MKITWRSILPVCLSAIMIQPVFTYASTTGTSFASGEHVTLGDRINLYFSDDDPGKIASPLHLPNGLALTYGEILSLGDFYEIPDQPISQGQSEAEQRALFLASFSSFSYNPSSLNETLAILAVIHDEIKTVDDGMKNGEKPEDIFKKIGHENDRRFNCITGGGCSPSTWWLEPGRYLNLANVDYDHFGDAAVSTYKIGHQIALEQAVTAHQTGDPAKLEIAYAMNAFASHFLSDRFAAGHIRTPRLELSEQVTTGTIGSLLSNYMHGEENAYGLHVHNGRGDRWIAYGDKSYFSPQSAEHRRIIHETLQASADEVFSAYQTGSIPTDSRVDDLIPLPDETANAANLDISALFYWDPYTKSLMRRETMSNFYDRHWTNNWWGWSTLLELQRERGLTDDMQAILAKSELRKQALNDGLITNKVFIDYIRKH
;
A
#
# COMPACT_ATOMS: atom_id res chain seq x y z
N MET A 1 -20.61 40.53 60.58
CA MET A 1 -20.64 41.41 59.39
C MET A 1 -19.22 41.48 58.83
N LYS A 2 -19.06 41.21 57.52
CA LYS A 2 -17.83 41.22 56.71
C LYS A 2 -16.84 40.05 56.93
N ILE A 3 -17.13 38.92 56.26
CA ILE A 3 -16.11 37.94 55.86
C ILE A 3 -15.64 38.36 54.45
N THR A 4 -14.35 38.57 54.32
CA THR A 4 -13.66 39.05 53.12
C THR A 4 -13.52 37.95 52.08
N TRP A 5 -13.88 38.27 50.84
CA TRP A 5 -13.67 37.46 49.65
C TRP A 5 -12.17 37.35 49.34
N ARG A 6 -11.63 36.14 49.35
CA ARG A 6 -10.36 35.81 48.68
C ARG A 6 -10.69 34.98 47.45
N SER A 7 -10.33 35.55 46.31
CA SER A 7 -10.38 35.02 44.97
C SER A 7 -9.70 33.65 44.90
N ILE A 8 -10.46 32.61 44.53
CA ILE A 8 -9.91 31.35 44.06
C ILE A 8 -9.78 31.49 42.55
N LEU A 9 -8.56 31.74 42.05
CA LEU A 9 -8.25 31.48 40.65
C LEU A 9 -8.21 29.95 40.47
N PRO A 10 -8.91 29.37 39.48
CA PRO A 10 -8.52 28.05 39.00
C PRO A 10 -7.24 28.24 38.18
N VAL A 11 -6.13 27.72 38.69
CA VAL A 11 -4.94 27.49 37.88
C VAL A 11 -5.32 26.38 36.90
N CYS A 12 -5.75 26.77 35.69
CA CYS A 12 -5.72 25.86 34.55
C CYS A 12 -4.23 25.57 34.28
N LEU A 13 -3.73 24.47 34.83
CA LEU A 13 -2.55 23.82 34.26
C LEU A 13 -2.96 23.35 32.87
N SER A 14 -2.72 24.18 31.86
CA SER A 14 -2.50 23.69 30.50
C SER A 14 -1.27 22.80 30.59
N ALA A 15 -1.50 21.50 30.72
CA ALA A 15 -0.49 20.51 30.42
C ALA A 15 -0.15 20.70 28.94
N ILE A 16 0.91 21.48 28.68
CA ILE A 16 1.63 21.40 27.42
C ILE A 16 2.19 19.98 27.42
N MET A 17 1.42 19.06 26.86
CA MET A 17 1.92 17.79 26.39
C MET A 17 2.97 18.17 25.35
N ILE A 18 4.23 18.26 25.80
CA ILE A 18 5.38 18.20 24.92
C ILE A 18 5.29 16.79 24.34
N GLN A 19 4.56 16.67 23.22
CA GLN A 19 4.61 15.45 22.45
C GLN A 19 6.06 15.24 22.09
N PRO A 20 6.58 14.01 22.26
CA PRO A 20 7.93 13.73 21.83
C PRO A 20 8.03 14.14 20.37
N VAL A 21 9.04 14.94 20.06
CA VAL A 21 9.47 15.15 18.68
C VAL A 21 9.81 13.75 18.17
N PHE A 22 8.87 13.13 17.48
CA PHE A 22 9.13 11.90 16.77
C PHE A 22 10.21 12.27 15.77
N THR A 23 11.42 11.76 15.99
CA THR A 23 12.43 11.71 14.95
C THR A 23 11.81 10.90 13.82
N TYR A 24 11.33 11.60 12.79
CA TYR A 24 10.74 10.99 11.60
C TYR A 24 11.66 9.89 11.12
N ALA A 25 11.17 8.65 11.15
CA ALA A 25 11.84 7.55 10.53
C ALA A 25 11.76 7.79 9.01
N SER A 26 12.74 8.50 8.48
CA SER A 26 12.95 8.63 7.03
C SER A 26 13.38 7.28 6.46
N THR A 27 12.42 6.41 6.21
CA THR A 27 12.57 5.25 5.31
C THR A 27 11.22 5.00 4.64
N THR A 28 10.74 5.99 3.89
CA THR A 28 9.69 5.82 2.87
C THR A 28 10.30 5.11 1.67
N GLY A 29 10.65 3.83 1.85
CA GLY A 29 10.57 2.87 0.75
C GLY A 29 9.07 2.65 0.53
N THR A 30 8.62 2.95 -0.68
CA THR A 30 7.21 3.05 -1.12
C THR A 30 6.56 1.69 -1.31
N SER A 31 6.70 0.80 -0.34
CA SER A 31 6.01 -0.49 -0.36
C SER A 31 5.52 -0.87 1.03
N PHE A 32 4.37 -1.54 1.03
CA PHE A 32 4.05 -2.51 2.06
C PHE A 32 5.22 -3.45 2.27
N ALA A 33 5.44 -3.85 3.52
CA ALA A 33 6.34 -4.96 3.75
C ALA A 33 5.67 -6.21 3.16
N SER A 34 6.21 -6.75 2.08
CA SER A 34 5.64 -7.91 1.38
C SER A 34 5.41 -9.11 2.32
N GLY A 35 6.16 -9.20 3.42
CA GLY A 35 5.95 -10.20 4.47
C GLY A 35 4.65 -10.02 5.27
N GLU A 36 4.12 -8.80 5.39
CA GLU A 36 2.82 -8.52 6.02
C GLU A 36 1.68 -9.15 5.20
N HIS A 37 1.74 -9.03 3.87
CA HIS A 37 0.79 -9.67 2.94
C HIS A 37 0.77 -11.20 3.08
N VAL A 38 1.96 -11.84 3.07
CA VAL A 38 2.05 -13.29 3.27
C VAL A 38 1.48 -13.68 4.63
N THR A 39 1.88 -12.97 5.69
CA THR A 39 1.41 -13.28 7.05
C THR A 39 -0.10 -13.11 7.21
N LEU A 40 -0.71 -12.14 6.52
CA LEU A 40 -2.15 -11.94 6.46
C LEU A 40 -2.84 -13.07 5.69
N GLY A 41 -2.41 -13.33 4.46
CA GLY A 41 -3.05 -14.30 3.56
C GLY A 41 -2.89 -15.75 4.01
N ASP A 42 -1.78 -16.09 4.68
CA ASP A 42 -1.54 -17.44 5.21
C ASP A 42 -2.39 -17.77 6.45
N ARG A 43 -3.23 -16.83 6.90
CA ARG A 43 -4.24 -17.07 7.94
C ARG A 43 -5.64 -17.24 7.37
N ILE A 44 -5.82 -17.14 6.06
CA ILE A 44 -7.11 -17.33 5.40
C ILE A 44 -7.38 -18.81 5.27
N ASN A 45 -8.55 -19.23 5.75
CA ASN A 45 -9.01 -20.61 5.62
C ASN A 45 -9.61 -20.80 4.23
N LEU A 46 -9.04 -21.73 3.47
CA LEU A 46 -9.56 -22.17 2.19
C LEU A 46 -10.30 -23.49 2.35
N TYR A 47 -11.44 -23.62 1.68
CA TYR A 47 -12.26 -24.82 1.68
C TYR A 47 -12.29 -25.43 0.28
N PHE A 48 -12.20 -26.76 0.19
CA PHE A 48 -12.22 -27.47 -1.11
C PHE A 48 -13.41 -28.43 -1.25
N SER A 49 -14.20 -28.60 -0.20
CA SER A 49 -15.44 -29.40 -0.17
C SER A 49 -16.30 -29.01 1.03
N ASP A 50 -17.60 -29.35 1.01
CA ASP A 50 -18.57 -28.98 2.06
C ASP A 50 -18.18 -29.48 3.47
N ASP A 51 -17.52 -30.63 3.55
CA ASP A 51 -17.08 -31.25 4.82
C ASP A 51 -15.62 -30.88 5.18
N ASP A 52 -14.97 -29.98 4.43
CA ASP A 52 -13.60 -29.55 4.70
C ASP A 52 -13.56 -28.66 5.96
N PRO A 53 -12.73 -28.95 6.98
CA PRO A 53 -12.57 -28.06 8.13
C PRO A 53 -11.93 -26.71 7.78
N GLY A 54 -11.51 -26.50 6.53
CA GLY A 54 -10.77 -25.34 6.09
C GLY A 54 -9.29 -25.52 6.39
N LYS A 55 -8.45 -25.02 5.49
CA LYS A 55 -7.00 -25.09 5.63
C LYS A 55 -6.37 -23.73 5.37
N ILE A 56 -5.47 -23.36 6.26
CA ILE A 56 -4.61 -22.20 6.08
C ILE A 56 -3.33 -22.59 5.34
N ALA A 57 -2.70 -21.63 4.66
CA ALA A 57 -1.41 -21.80 3.96
C ALA A 57 -1.35 -23.07 3.09
N SER A 58 -2.48 -23.43 2.45
CA SER A 58 -2.51 -24.57 1.52
C SER A 58 -1.93 -24.15 0.17
N PRO A 59 -1.00 -24.94 -0.41
CA PRO A 59 -0.49 -24.66 -1.75
C PRO A 59 -1.60 -24.74 -2.79
N LEU A 60 -1.69 -23.69 -3.62
CA LEU A 60 -2.52 -23.59 -4.81
C LEU A 60 -1.61 -23.82 -6.02
N HIS A 61 -1.96 -24.80 -6.86
CA HIS A 61 -1.16 -25.20 -8.00
C HIS A 61 -1.51 -24.35 -9.23
N LEU A 62 -0.52 -23.64 -9.74
CA LEU A 62 -0.66 -22.76 -10.90
C LEU A 62 -0.25 -23.48 -12.20
N PRO A 63 -0.74 -23.03 -13.36
CA PRO A 63 -0.54 -23.73 -14.63
C PRO A 63 0.92 -23.82 -15.10
N ASN A 64 1.79 -22.91 -14.66
CA ASN A 64 3.21 -22.96 -14.95
C ASN A 64 4.04 -23.87 -14.02
N GLY A 65 3.38 -24.55 -13.07
CA GLY A 65 4.01 -25.48 -12.12
C GLY A 65 4.42 -24.86 -10.78
N LEU A 66 4.14 -23.57 -10.54
CA LEU A 66 4.24 -22.99 -9.21
C LEU A 66 3.18 -23.61 -8.28
N ALA A 67 3.53 -23.78 -7.00
CA ALA A 67 2.61 -24.19 -5.95
C ALA A 67 2.78 -23.20 -4.80
N LEU A 68 1.85 -22.24 -4.69
CA LEU A 68 1.96 -21.08 -3.80
C LEU A 68 0.78 -21.01 -2.85
N THR A 69 1.01 -20.58 -1.63
CA THR A 69 -0.04 -20.27 -0.65
C THR A 69 -0.84 -19.03 -1.07
N TYR A 70 -2.01 -18.86 -0.45
CA TYR A 70 -2.81 -17.65 -0.62
C TYR A 70 -2.03 -16.38 -0.23
N GLY A 71 -1.26 -16.42 0.86
CA GLY A 71 -0.44 -15.29 1.30
C GLY A 71 0.70 -14.98 0.34
N GLU A 72 1.40 -15.99 -0.16
CA GLU A 72 2.45 -15.79 -1.18
C GLU A 72 1.88 -15.10 -2.43
N ILE A 73 0.74 -15.56 -2.96
CA ILE A 73 0.13 -14.92 -4.15
C ILE A 73 -0.37 -13.50 -3.84
N LEU A 74 -0.92 -13.26 -2.66
CA LEU A 74 -1.35 -11.93 -2.23
C LEU A 74 -0.18 -10.94 -2.20
N SER A 75 1.03 -11.40 -1.86
CA SER A 75 2.23 -10.56 -1.88
C SER A 75 2.77 -10.22 -3.28
N LEU A 76 2.22 -10.81 -4.35
CA LEU A 76 2.76 -10.67 -5.70
C LEU A 76 2.28 -9.44 -6.50
N GLY A 77 1.31 -8.68 -6.00
CA GLY A 77 0.77 -7.48 -6.67
C GLY A 77 1.86 -6.49 -7.08
N ASP A 78 2.69 -6.09 -6.10
CA ASP A 78 3.85 -5.20 -6.24
C ASP A 78 4.90 -5.64 -7.30
N PHE A 79 4.83 -6.88 -7.80
CA PHE A 79 5.85 -7.48 -8.65
C PHE A 79 5.37 -7.86 -10.04
N TYR A 80 4.06 -8.07 -10.23
CA TYR A 80 3.52 -8.69 -11.45
C TYR A 80 2.40 -7.91 -12.13
N GLU A 81 2.15 -6.68 -11.68
CA GLU A 81 1.49 -5.67 -12.50
C GLU A 81 2.33 -5.24 -13.71
N ILE A 82 1.70 -4.48 -14.61
CA ILE A 82 2.32 -3.95 -15.83
C ILE A 82 2.47 -2.43 -15.66
N PRO A 83 3.70 -1.89 -15.53
CA PRO A 83 3.92 -0.47 -15.18
C PRO A 83 3.11 0.54 -16.00
N ASP A 84 3.12 0.39 -17.32
CA ASP A 84 2.44 1.37 -18.20
C ASP A 84 0.97 1.01 -18.47
N GLN A 85 0.41 0.03 -17.75
CA GLN A 85 -0.97 -0.42 -17.94
C GLN A 85 -1.67 -0.74 -16.60
N PRO A 86 -1.84 0.27 -15.72
CA PRO A 86 -2.60 0.10 -14.48
C PRO A 86 -4.02 -0.39 -14.79
N ILE A 87 -4.47 -1.39 -14.06
CA ILE A 87 -5.76 -2.06 -14.20
C ILE A 87 -6.91 -1.06 -14.04
N SER A 88 -6.84 -0.17 -13.05
CA SER A 88 -7.86 0.85 -12.79
C SER A 88 -8.02 1.85 -13.94
N GLN A 89 -7.01 2.01 -14.78
CA GLN A 89 -7.00 2.96 -15.91
C GLN A 89 -7.58 2.39 -17.21
N GLY A 90 -8.04 1.13 -17.21
CA GLY A 90 -8.80 0.58 -18.34
C GLY A 90 -10.06 1.42 -18.63
N GLN A 91 -10.30 1.78 -19.89
CA GLN A 91 -11.38 2.66 -20.31
C GLN A 91 -12.77 2.00 -20.26
N SER A 92 -12.81 0.69 -20.00
CA SER A 92 -14.03 -0.10 -19.84
C SER A 92 -13.75 -1.29 -18.93
N GLU A 93 -14.81 -1.85 -18.32
CA GLU A 93 -14.69 -3.07 -17.51
C GLU A 93 -14.00 -4.21 -18.28
N ALA A 94 -14.29 -4.38 -19.57
CA ALA A 94 -13.66 -5.40 -20.41
C ALA A 94 -12.14 -5.20 -20.52
N GLU A 95 -11.68 -3.95 -20.60
CA GLU A 95 -10.26 -3.62 -20.62
C GLU A 95 -9.61 -3.85 -19.26
N GLN A 96 -10.23 -3.39 -18.16
CA GLN A 96 -9.73 -3.63 -16.81
C GLN A 96 -9.58 -5.14 -16.53
N ARG A 97 -10.56 -5.95 -16.95
CA ARG A 97 -10.50 -7.41 -16.85
C ARG A 97 -9.34 -8.00 -17.66
N ALA A 98 -9.11 -7.50 -18.87
CA ALA A 98 -8.00 -7.94 -19.70
C ALA A 98 -6.64 -7.61 -19.06
N LEU A 99 -6.50 -6.42 -18.48
CA LEU A 99 -5.30 -5.97 -17.76
C LEU A 99 -5.04 -6.81 -16.50
N PHE A 100 -6.07 -7.08 -15.71
CA PHE A 100 -5.96 -7.97 -14.55
C PHE A 100 -5.49 -9.36 -14.96
N LEU A 101 -6.13 -9.96 -15.98
CA LEU A 101 -5.76 -11.28 -16.49
C LEU A 101 -4.35 -11.31 -17.07
N ALA A 102 -3.91 -10.24 -17.73
CA ALA A 102 -2.54 -10.13 -18.25
C ALA A 102 -1.51 -10.13 -17.11
N SER A 103 -1.76 -9.32 -16.06
CA SER A 103 -0.92 -9.25 -14.86
C SER A 103 -0.88 -10.60 -14.12
N PHE A 104 -2.05 -11.19 -13.84
CA PHE A 104 -2.15 -12.50 -13.21
C PHE A 104 -1.43 -13.59 -14.02
N SER A 105 -1.61 -13.59 -15.35
CA SER A 105 -1.01 -14.60 -16.23
C SER A 105 0.51 -14.48 -16.34
N SER A 106 1.05 -13.29 -16.08
CA SER A 106 2.48 -13.01 -16.17
C SER A 106 3.31 -13.85 -15.18
N PHE A 107 2.75 -14.20 -14.02
CA PHE A 107 3.39 -15.09 -13.05
C PHE A 107 2.78 -16.49 -12.98
N SER A 108 1.48 -16.67 -13.28
CA SER A 108 0.79 -17.95 -13.07
C SER A 108 0.84 -18.90 -14.29
N TYR A 109 0.91 -18.38 -15.51
CA TYR A 109 0.95 -19.19 -16.74
C TYR A 109 2.31 -19.15 -17.45
N ASN A 110 3.11 -18.10 -17.27
CA ASN A 110 4.40 -17.98 -17.91
C ASN A 110 5.45 -18.90 -17.24
N PRO A 111 6.05 -19.88 -17.95
CA PRO A 111 7.09 -20.72 -17.35
C PRO A 111 8.37 -19.94 -17.01
N SER A 112 8.60 -18.79 -17.64
CA SER A 112 9.80 -17.97 -17.42
C SER A 112 9.76 -17.23 -16.09
N SER A 113 8.58 -17.03 -15.49
CA SER A 113 8.45 -16.35 -14.19
C SER A 113 8.86 -17.26 -13.03
N LEU A 114 8.88 -18.59 -13.18
CA LEU A 114 9.03 -19.54 -12.07
C LEU A 114 10.24 -19.23 -11.18
N ASN A 115 11.43 -19.05 -11.77
CA ASN A 115 12.63 -18.74 -11.00
C ASN A 115 12.60 -17.34 -10.38
N GLU A 116 11.99 -16.38 -11.07
CA GLU A 116 11.86 -15.00 -10.59
C GLU A 116 10.90 -14.95 -9.39
N THR A 117 9.74 -15.60 -9.48
CA THR A 117 8.74 -15.69 -8.41
C THR A 117 9.33 -16.36 -7.18
N LEU A 118 10.01 -17.50 -7.34
CA LEU A 118 10.65 -18.19 -6.22
C LEU A 118 11.77 -17.35 -5.58
N ALA A 119 12.51 -16.58 -6.37
CA ALA A 119 13.53 -15.67 -5.85
C ALA A 119 12.93 -14.50 -5.07
N ILE A 120 11.82 -13.92 -5.55
CA ILE A 120 11.06 -12.87 -4.84
C ILE A 120 10.57 -13.42 -3.49
N LEU A 121 9.88 -14.57 -3.51
CA LEU A 121 9.35 -15.19 -2.30
C LEU A 121 10.45 -15.54 -1.28
N ALA A 122 11.66 -15.90 -1.74
CA ALA A 122 12.80 -16.11 -0.84
C ALA A 122 13.19 -14.83 -0.07
N VAL A 123 13.15 -13.65 -0.70
CA VAL A 123 13.37 -12.36 -0.01
C VAL A 123 12.26 -12.10 1.01
N ILE A 124 11.01 -12.36 0.64
CA ILE A 124 9.84 -12.14 1.50
C ILE A 124 9.89 -13.06 2.73
N HIS A 125 10.23 -14.34 2.56
CA HIS A 125 10.38 -15.26 3.68
C HIS A 125 11.57 -14.90 4.58
N ASP A 126 12.68 -14.41 4.02
CA ASP A 126 13.79 -13.87 4.80
C ASP A 126 13.34 -12.67 5.65
N GLU A 127 12.50 -11.79 5.09
CA GLU A 127 11.91 -10.65 5.78
C GLU A 127 11.04 -11.10 6.97
N ILE A 128 10.06 -11.97 6.74
CA ILE A 128 9.17 -12.51 7.78
C ILE A 128 9.99 -13.13 8.91
N LYS A 129 10.96 -13.98 8.55
CA LYS A 129 11.84 -14.62 9.54
C LYS A 129 12.62 -13.60 10.35
N THR A 130 13.14 -12.55 9.70
CA THR A 130 13.93 -11.51 10.38
C THR A 130 13.07 -10.69 11.33
N VAL A 131 11.83 -10.36 10.95
CA VAL A 131 10.85 -9.68 11.81
C VAL A 131 10.51 -10.56 13.02
N ASP A 132 10.16 -11.82 12.80
CA ASP A 132 9.83 -12.78 13.86
C ASP A 132 10.95 -12.95 14.87
N ASP A 133 12.19 -13.12 14.39
CA ASP A 133 13.36 -13.30 15.26
C ASP A 133 13.68 -12.02 16.04
N GLY A 134 13.60 -10.85 15.41
CA GLY A 134 13.80 -9.56 16.09
C GLY A 134 12.74 -9.31 17.16
N MET A 135 11.48 -9.58 16.87
CA MET A 135 10.38 -9.47 17.84
C MET A 135 10.57 -10.41 19.04
N LYS A 136 11.01 -11.66 18.83
CA LYS A 136 11.34 -12.58 19.93
C LYS A 136 12.49 -12.06 20.81
N ASN A 137 13.38 -11.26 20.24
CA ASN A 137 14.48 -10.61 20.95
C ASN A 137 14.10 -9.24 21.56
N GLY A 138 12.84 -8.80 21.43
CA GLY A 138 12.34 -7.54 21.97
C GLY A 138 12.61 -6.31 21.11
N GLU A 139 13.04 -6.47 19.86
CA GLU A 139 13.07 -5.37 18.87
C GLU A 139 11.64 -5.00 18.46
N LYS A 140 11.41 -3.72 18.17
CA LYS A 140 10.14 -3.27 17.61
C LYS A 140 10.06 -3.62 16.13
N PRO A 141 8.92 -4.11 15.60
CA PRO A 141 8.78 -4.44 14.19
C PRO A 141 9.17 -3.30 13.24
N GLU A 142 8.78 -2.08 13.58
CA GLU A 142 9.02 -0.89 12.76
C GLU A 142 10.53 -0.59 12.63
N ASP A 143 11.29 -0.81 13.71
CA ASP A 143 12.74 -0.67 13.71
C ASP A 143 13.43 -1.77 12.87
N ILE A 144 12.86 -2.98 12.86
CA ILE A 144 13.36 -4.09 12.04
C ILE A 144 13.12 -3.79 10.56
N PHE A 145 11.90 -3.38 10.17
CA PHE A 145 11.59 -3.01 8.79
C PHE A 145 12.49 -1.87 8.29
N LYS A 146 12.73 -0.86 9.13
CA LYS A 146 13.66 0.23 8.82
C LYS A 146 15.09 -0.27 8.54
N LYS A 147 15.54 -1.31 9.24
CA LYS A 147 16.88 -1.88 9.12
C LYS A 147 17.05 -2.71 7.84
N ILE A 148 16.00 -3.43 7.40
CA ILE A 148 16.09 -4.40 6.30
C ILE A 148 15.52 -3.90 4.97
N GLY A 149 14.61 -2.92 4.99
CA GLY A 149 13.86 -2.48 3.82
C GLY A 149 14.73 -2.14 2.61
N HIS A 150 15.73 -1.28 2.78
CA HIS A 150 16.65 -0.89 1.69
C HIS A 150 17.32 -2.10 1.01
N GLU A 151 17.72 -3.11 1.78
CA GLU A 151 18.38 -4.29 1.21
C GLU A 151 17.36 -5.21 0.52
N ASN A 152 16.15 -5.33 1.06
CA ASN A 152 15.07 -6.06 0.41
C ASN A 152 14.68 -5.39 -0.91
N ASP A 153 14.49 -4.07 -0.93
CA ASP A 153 14.19 -3.30 -2.13
C ASP A 153 15.25 -3.46 -3.22
N ARG A 154 16.53 -3.46 -2.83
CA ARG A 154 17.64 -3.77 -3.74
C ARG A 154 17.52 -5.16 -4.34
N ARG A 155 17.25 -6.17 -3.50
CA ARG A 155 17.10 -7.57 -3.94
C ARG A 155 15.92 -7.70 -4.90
N PHE A 156 14.77 -7.11 -4.57
CA PHE A 156 13.59 -7.08 -5.42
C PHE A 156 13.86 -6.42 -6.78
N ASN A 157 14.48 -5.24 -6.78
CA ASN A 157 14.86 -4.57 -8.02
C ASN A 157 15.80 -5.43 -8.88
N CYS A 158 16.82 -6.03 -8.26
CA CYS A 158 17.78 -6.91 -8.94
C CYS A 158 17.09 -8.14 -9.56
N ILE A 159 16.22 -8.81 -8.80
CA ILE A 159 15.49 -10.00 -9.26
C ILE A 159 14.57 -9.66 -10.43
N THR A 160 13.93 -8.50 -10.37
CA THR A 160 13.00 -8.02 -11.41
C THR A 160 13.69 -7.31 -12.59
N GLY A 161 14.97 -7.58 -12.81
CA GLY A 161 15.73 -7.15 -13.99
C GLY A 161 16.43 -5.80 -13.89
N GLY A 162 16.47 -5.20 -12.70
CA GLY A 162 17.19 -3.96 -12.43
C GLY A 162 18.62 -4.15 -11.93
N GLY A 163 19.22 -3.06 -11.49
CA GLY A 163 20.55 -3.05 -10.90
C GLY A 163 20.62 -3.80 -9.59
N CYS A 164 21.76 -4.46 -9.36
CA CYS A 164 22.03 -5.26 -8.16
C CYS A 164 23.10 -4.64 -7.26
N SER A 165 23.72 -3.52 -7.67
CA SER A 165 24.83 -2.93 -6.92
C SER A 165 24.38 -2.37 -5.56
N PRO A 166 25.02 -2.71 -4.43
CA PRO A 166 24.67 -2.16 -3.11
C PRO A 166 24.67 -0.63 -3.04
N SER A 167 25.43 0.05 -3.90
CA SER A 167 25.59 1.50 -3.87
C SER A 167 24.89 2.23 -5.02
N THR A 168 24.45 1.53 -6.07
CA THR A 168 23.95 2.18 -7.30
C THR A 168 22.69 1.54 -7.90
N TRP A 169 22.07 0.55 -7.24
CA TRP A 169 20.97 -0.24 -7.81
C TRP A 169 19.78 0.59 -8.32
N TRP A 170 19.43 1.68 -7.64
CA TRP A 170 18.38 2.65 -7.99
C TRP A 170 18.50 3.24 -9.40
N LEU A 171 19.74 3.36 -9.89
CA LEU A 171 20.04 3.97 -11.18
C LEU A 171 19.60 3.09 -12.36
N GLU A 172 19.40 1.80 -12.11
CA GLU A 172 18.98 0.79 -13.08
C GLU A 172 17.65 0.18 -12.60
N PRO A 173 16.49 0.78 -12.95
CA PRO A 173 15.21 0.34 -12.43
C PRO A 173 14.77 -0.96 -13.13
N GLY A 174 14.53 -2.00 -12.34
CA GLY A 174 13.82 -3.20 -12.72
C GLY A 174 12.31 -2.98 -12.67
N ARG A 175 11.54 -4.03 -12.93
CA ARG A 175 10.07 -3.97 -12.90
C ARG A 175 9.53 -3.47 -11.56
N TYR A 176 10.12 -3.90 -10.44
CA TYR A 176 9.75 -3.46 -9.08
C TYR A 176 9.77 -1.93 -8.92
N LEU A 177 10.91 -1.29 -9.23
CA LEU A 177 11.01 0.17 -9.14
C LEU A 177 10.16 0.91 -10.18
N ASN A 178 9.94 0.30 -11.35
CA ASN A 178 9.07 0.90 -12.36
C ASN A 178 7.62 0.91 -11.89
N LEU A 179 7.13 -0.19 -11.31
CA LEU A 179 5.78 -0.28 -10.74
C LEU A 179 5.55 0.75 -9.64
N ALA A 180 6.50 0.88 -8.70
CA ALA A 180 6.42 1.86 -7.61
C ALA A 180 6.33 3.34 -8.07
N ASN A 181 6.48 3.65 -9.36
CA ASN A 181 6.28 5.01 -9.88
C ASN A 181 4.85 5.27 -10.41
N VAL A 182 4.10 4.21 -10.71
CA VAL A 182 2.82 4.22 -11.47
C VAL A 182 1.79 3.25 -10.87
N ASP A 183 1.95 2.97 -9.58
CA ASP A 183 1.20 2.08 -8.69
C ASP A 183 -0.20 2.62 -8.32
N TYR A 184 -0.93 3.22 -9.27
CA TYR A 184 -2.24 3.83 -8.99
C TYR A 184 -3.26 2.83 -8.45
N ASP A 185 -3.16 1.56 -8.86
CA ASP A 185 -4.03 0.48 -8.45
C ASP A 185 -3.98 0.17 -6.95
N HIS A 186 -3.00 0.71 -6.22
CA HIS A 186 -2.84 0.50 -4.79
C HIS A 186 -3.55 1.56 -3.92
N PHE A 187 -4.14 2.59 -4.52
CA PHE A 187 -4.64 3.76 -3.79
C PHE A 187 -6.15 3.99 -3.95
N GLY A 188 -6.79 4.41 -2.87
CA GLY A 188 -8.14 4.96 -2.84
C GLY A 188 -9.17 4.09 -3.55
N ASP A 189 -9.97 4.72 -4.41
CA ASP A 189 -11.02 4.04 -5.17
C ASP A 189 -10.46 3.14 -6.28
N ALA A 190 -9.24 3.40 -6.76
CA ALA A 190 -8.57 2.57 -7.75
C ALA A 190 -8.27 1.17 -7.18
N ALA A 191 -7.79 1.09 -5.93
CA ALA A 191 -7.60 -0.18 -5.23
C ALA A 191 -8.89 -0.99 -5.06
N VAL A 192 -9.99 -0.31 -4.70
CA VAL A 192 -11.30 -0.96 -4.60
C VAL A 192 -11.76 -1.45 -5.98
N SER A 193 -11.60 -0.64 -7.03
CA SER A 193 -11.96 -1.03 -8.41
C SER A 193 -11.16 -2.23 -8.89
N THR A 194 -9.84 -2.21 -8.71
CA THR A 194 -8.94 -3.28 -9.14
C THR A 194 -9.24 -4.59 -8.39
N TYR A 195 -9.46 -4.53 -7.07
CA TYR A 195 -9.94 -5.67 -6.30
C TYR A 195 -11.25 -6.23 -6.86
N LYS A 196 -12.26 -5.39 -7.07
CA LYS A 196 -13.59 -5.84 -7.55
C LYS A 196 -13.52 -6.53 -8.91
N ILE A 197 -12.71 -5.99 -9.83
CA ILE A 197 -12.47 -6.62 -11.14
C ILE A 197 -11.85 -8.01 -10.99
N GLY A 198 -10.77 -8.12 -10.21
CA GLY A 198 -10.09 -9.39 -9.99
C GLY A 198 -10.94 -10.41 -9.23
N HIS A 199 -11.66 -9.97 -8.21
CA HIS A 199 -12.57 -10.78 -7.42
C HIS A 199 -13.72 -11.32 -8.27
N GLN A 200 -14.34 -10.49 -9.10
CA GLN A 200 -15.40 -10.93 -10.02
C GLN A 200 -14.90 -12.02 -10.99
N ILE A 201 -13.68 -11.88 -11.52
CA ILE A 201 -13.04 -12.91 -12.35
C ILE A 201 -12.84 -14.21 -11.54
N ALA A 202 -12.41 -14.11 -10.29
CA ALA A 202 -12.26 -15.26 -9.40
C ALA A 202 -13.60 -15.98 -9.13
N LEU A 203 -14.69 -15.23 -8.91
CA LEU A 203 -16.04 -15.80 -8.72
C LEU A 203 -16.50 -16.55 -9.98
N GLU A 204 -16.29 -15.99 -11.18
CA GLU A 204 -16.62 -16.65 -12.44
C GLU A 204 -15.78 -17.93 -12.67
N GLN A 205 -14.52 -17.90 -12.27
CA GLN A 205 -13.63 -19.07 -12.31
C GLN A 205 -14.09 -20.15 -11.31
N ALA A 206 -14.58 -19.77 -10.12
CA ALA A 206 -15.16 -20.69 -9.15
C ALA A 206 -16.46 -21.34 -9.67
N VAL A 207 -17.33 -20.57 -10.32
CA VAL A 207 -18.51 -21.11 -11.02
C VAL A 207 -18.09 -22.09 -12.13
N THR A 208 -17.03 -21.79 -12.87
CA THR A 208 -16.49 -22.71 -13.89
C THR A 208 -15.95 -24.01 -13.25
N ALA A 209 -15.31 -23.91 -12.08
CA ALA A 209 -14.86 -25.07 -11.32
C ALA A 209 -16.05 -25.95 -10.89
N HIS A 210 -17.15 -25.35 -10.42
CA HIS A 210 -18.40 -26.07 -10.11
C HIS A 210 -18.92 -26.84 -11.31
N GLN A 211 -19.13 -26.13 -12.43
CA GLN A 211 -19.74 -26.68 -13.65
C GLN A 211 -18.94 -27.85 -14.24
N THR A 212 -17.62 -27.83 -14.08
CA THR A 212 -16.73 -28.86 -14.63
C THR A 212 -16.33 -29.94 -13.63
N GLY A 213 -16.58 -29.73 -12.33
CA GLY A 213 -16.14 -30.64 -11.27
C GLY A 213 -14.61 -30.75 -11.15
N ASP A 214 -13.88 -29.78 -11.69
CA ASP A 214 -12.42 -29.79 -11.72
C ASP A 214 -11.85 -29.00 -10.52
N PRO A 215 -11.29 -29.68 -9.51
CA PRO A 215 -10.76 -29.01 -8.31
C PRO A 215 -9.58 -28.08 -8.62
N ALA A 216 -8.81 -28.35 -9.68
CA ALA A 216 -7.69 -27.46 -10.06
C ALA A 216 -8.20 -26.07 -10.44
N LYS A 217 -9.41 -25.97 -11.00
CA LYS A 217 -10.01 -24.66 -11.33
C LYS A 217 -10.43 -23.86 -10.11
N LEU A 218 -10.80 -24.53 -9.01
CA LEU A 218 -11.06 -23.85 -7.73
C LEU A 218 -9.76 -23.29 -7.16
N GLU A 219 -8.65 -24.02 -7.28
CA GLU A 219 -7.33 -23.49 -6.89
C GLU A 219 -6.97 -22.24 -7.70
N ILE A 220 -7.23 -22.22 -9.01
CA ILE A 220 -7.05 -21.01 -9.84
C ILE A 220 -7.99 -19.87 -9.40
N ALA A 221 -9.24 -20.17 -9.02
CA ALA A 221 -10.15 -19.16 -8.51
C ALA A 221 -9.60 -18.52 -7.22
N TYR A 222 -9.12 -19.32 -6.27
CA TYR A 222 -8.47 -18.80 -5.07
C TYR A 222 -7.19 -18.01 -5.39
N ALA A 223 -6.39 -18.45 -6.36
CA ALA A 223 -5.19 -17.74 -6.78
C ALA A 223 -5.53 -16.36 -7.39
N MET A 224 -6.54 -16.29 -8.25
CA MET A 224 -7.03 -15.01 -8.79
C MET A 224 -7.54 -14.11 -7.66
N ASN A 225 -8.26 -14.68 -6.69
CA ASN A 225 -8.75 -13.94 -5.55
C ASN A 225 -7.64 -13.41 -4.65
N ALA A 226 -6.61 -14.23 -4.40
CA ALA A 226 -5.45 -13.84 -3.62
C ALA A 226 -4.72 -12.66 -4.27
N PHE A 227 -4.50 -12.73 -5.59
CA PHE A 227 -3.87 -11.64 -6.34
C PHE A 227 -4.73 -10.37 -6.31
N ALA A 228 -6.05 -10.47 -6.48
CA ALA A 228 -6.97 -9.34 -6.32
C ALA A 228 -6.96 -8.78 -4.89
N SER A 229 -6.82 -9.65 -3.90
CA SER A 229 -6.81 -9.31 -2.48
C SER A 229 -5.58 -8.50 -2.06
N HIS A 230 -4.54 -8.44 -2.88
CA HIS A 230 -3.42 -7.51 -2.71
C HIS A 230 -3.95 -6.07 -2.58
N PHE A 231 -4.64 -5.60 -3.61
CA PHE A 231 -5.25 -4.26 -3.66
C PHE A 231 -6.29 -4.03 -2.57
N LEU A 232 -7.04 -5.08 -2.19
CA LEU A 232 -7.95 -5.02 -1.06
C LEU A 232 -7.20 -4.80 0.25
N SER A 233 -6.10 -5.51 0.49
CA SER A 233 -5.29 -5.32 1.69
C SER A 233 -4.60 -3.95 1.70
N ASP A 234 -4.20 -3.45 0.55
CA ASP A 234 -3.61 -2.11 0.41
C ASP A 234 -4.59 -1.04 0.82
N ARG A 235 -5.86 -1.21 0.47
CA ARG A 235 -6.93 -0.29 0.83
C ARG A 235 -7.10 -0.11 2.34
N PHE A 236 -6.53 -0.98 3.17
CA PHE A 236 -6.53 -0.87 4.62
C PHE A 236 -5.37 -0.06 5.20
N ALA A 237 -4.25 0.16 4.49
CA ALA A 237 -3.20 1.04 5.01
C ALA A 237 -3.59 2.50 4.92
N ALA A 238 -3.41 3.23 6.01
CA ALA A 238 -3.73 4.64 6.12
C ALA A 238 -3.27 5.50 4.92
N GLY A 239 -2.00 5.37 4.51
CA GLY A 239 -1.40 6.08 3.39
C GLY A 239 -1.95 5.72 2.01
N HIS A 240 -2.66 4.60 1.90
CA HIS A 240 -3.33 4.16 0.67
C HIS A 240 -4.81 4.59 0.63
N ILE A 241 -5.41 4.98 1.76
CA ILE A 241 -6.85 5.29 1.84
C ILE A 241 -7.22 6.54 1.05
N ARG A 242 -6.51 7.65 1.29
CA ARG A 242 -6.90 8.97 0.78
C ARG A 242 -5.79 9.75 0.09
N THR A 243 -4.61 9.16 -0.09
CA THR A 243 -3.53 9.76 -0.90
C THR A 243 -3.98 9.83 -2.37
N PRO A 244 -4.13 11.01 -2.97
CA PRO A 244 -4.62 11.16 -4.34
C PRO A 244 -3.50 10.91 -5.35
N ARG A 245 -3.03 9.66 -5.43
CA ARG A 245 -1.81 9.26 -6.17
C ARG A 245 -1.92 9.57 -7.66
N LEU A 246 -3.04 9.22 -8.27
CA LEU A 246 -3.30 9.49 -9.69
C LEU A 246 -3.42 10.99 -9.95
N GLU A 247 -4.24 11.69 -9.17
CA GLU A 247 -4.48 13.12 -9.37
C GLU A 247 -3.23 13.96 -9.13
N LEU A 248 -2.36 13.56 -8.19
CA LEU A 248 -1.04 14.16 -8.00
C LEU A 248 -0.18 14.00 -9.26
N SER A 249 -0.11 12.79 -9.82
CA SER A 249 0.67 12.49 -11.03
C SER A 249 0.15 13.28 -12.25
N GLU A 250 -1.18 13.40 -12.40
CA GLU A 250 -1.79 14.06 -13.55
C GLU A 250 -1.84 15.60 -13.46
N GLN A 251 -2.08 16.15 -12.27
CA GLN A 251 -2.31 17.60 -12.13
C GLN A 251 -1.05 18.40 -11.76
N VAL A 252 -0.01 17.74 -11.23
CA VAL A 252 1.25 18.41 -10.91
C VAL A 252 2.18 18.35 -12.11
N THR A 253 2.66 19.51 -12.57
CA THR A 253 3.69 19.56 -13.62
C THR A 253 5.10 19.63 -12.98
N THR A 254 6.01 18.68 -13.23
CA THR A 254 5.84 17.42 -13.99
C THR A 254 5.26 16.31 -13.11
N GLY A 255 4.67 15.27 -13.72
CA GLY A 255 4.03 14.17 -12.98
C GLY A 255 4.98 13.45 -12.02
N THR A 256 6.29 13.42 -12.33
CA THR A 256 7.34 12.95 -11.41
C THR A 256 7.31 13.68 -10.07
N ILE A 257 7.04 14.99 -10.07
CA ILE A 257 6.88 15.76 -8.84
C ILE A 257 5.60 15.36 -8.11
N GLY A 258 4.51 15.15 -8.84
CA GLY A 258 3.28 14.57 -8.30
C GLY A 258 3.52 13.27 -7.53
N SER A 259 4.18 12.30 -8.17
CA SER A 259 4.53 11.01 -7.54
C SER A 259 5.41 11.19 -6.30
N LEU A 260 6.43 12.06 -6.36
CA LEU A 260 7.28 12.33 -5.19
C LEU A 260 6.50 12.98 -4.04
N LEU A 261 5.56 13.87 -4.35
CA LEU A 261 4.72 14.51 -3.34
C LEU A 261 3.77 13.53 -2.67
N SER A 262 3.19 12.58 -3.43
CA SER A 262 2.31 11.57 -2.83
C SER A 262 3.06 10.69 -1.83
N ASN A 263 4.35 10.40 -2.04
CA ASN A 263 5.17 9.63 -1.10
C ASN A 263 5.27 10.30 0.29
N TYR A 264 5.25 11.63 0.36
CA TYR A 264 5.22 12.34 1.66
C TYR A 264 3.88 12.15 2.38
N MET A 265 2.76 12.20 1.67
CA MET A 265 1.44 12.00 2.27
C MET A 265 1.23 10.55 2.68
N HIS A 266 1.57 9.61 1.80
CA HIS A 266 1.55 8.17 2.05
C HIS A 266 2.32 7.84 3.34
N GLY A 267 3.59 8.26 3.42
CA GLY A 267 4.41 8.00 4.60
C GLY A 267 3.93 8.71 5.86
N GLU A 268 3.39 9.92 5.74
CA GLU A 268 2.81 10.66 6.87
C GLU A 268 1.60 9.91 7.44
N GLU A 269 0.64 9.53 6.61
CA GLU A 269 -0.58 8.87 7.07
C GLU A 269 -0.31 7.45 7.56
N ASN A 270 0.61 6.73 6.94
CA ASN A 270 1.05 5.42 7.44
C ASN A 270 1.62 5.50 8.86
N ALA A 271 2.39 6.55 9.17
CA ALA A 271 3.02 6.73 10.48
C ALA A 271 2.04 7.17 11.58
N TYR A 272 1.09 8.05 11.26
CA TYR A 272 0.13 8.56 12.24
C TYR A 272 -1.12 7.68 12.40
N GLY A 273 -1.49 6.94 11.35
CA GLY A 273 -2.78 6.27 11.23
C GLY A 273 -3.93 7.23 10.94
N LEU A 274 -5.10 6.66 10.63
CA LEU A 274 -6.34 7.38 10.32
C LEU A 274 -7.52 6.74 11.05
N HIS A 275 -8.39 7.55 11.64
CA HIS A 275 -9.70 7.03 12.06
C HIS A 275 -10.56 6.74 10.84
N VAL A 276 -11.14 5.55 10.82
CA VAL A 276 -11.94 5.03 9.72
C VAL A 276 -13.21 4.38 10.25
N HIS A 277 -14.18 4.25 9.37
CA HIS A 277 -15.39 3.45 9.57
C HIS A 277 -15.66 2.58 8.34
N ASN A 278 -16.59 1.63 8.42
CA ASN A 278 -17.04 0.86 7.27
C ASN A 278 -18.58 0.84 7.15
N GLY A 279 -19.11 0.24 6.08
CA GLY A 279 -20.54 0.11 5.83
C GLY A 279 -21.30 -0.67 6.91
N ARG A 280 -20.62 -1.62 7.56
CA ARG A 280 -21.13 -2.39 8.71
C ARG A 280 -21.26 -1.57 9.99
N GLY A 281 -20.57 -0.43 10.08
CA GLY A 281 -20.60 0.48 11.23
C GLY A 281 -19.47 0.28 12.24
N ASP A 282 -18.44 -0.54 11.93
CA ASP A 282 -17.23 -0.58 12.73
C ASP A 282 -16.50 0.76 12.68
N ARG A 283 -15.75 1.07 13.72
CA ARG A 283 -14.87 2.25 13.80
C ARG A 283 -13.55 1.85 14.45
N TRP A 284 -12.43 2.19 13.82
CA TRP A 284 -11.09 1.88 14.33
C TRP A 284 -10.06 2.86 13.78
N ILE A 285 -8.80 2.71 14.19
CA ILE A 285 -7.67 3.42 13.58
C ILE A 285 -6.99 2.47 12.58
N ALA A 286 -7.04 2.82 11.29
CA ALA A 286 -6.23 2.18 10.27
C ALA A 286 -4.78 2.63 10.43
N TYR A 287 -3.86 1.68 10.44
CA TYR A 287 -2.42 1.94 10.47
C TYR A 287 -1.81 1.56 9.13
N GLY A 288 -0.64 2.12 8.82
CA GLY A 288 -0.01 1.91 7.53
C GLY A 288 0.89 0.68 7.43
N ASP A 289 1.56 0.62 6.29
CA ASP A 289 2.67 -0.27 5.98
C ASP A 289 3.64 -0.38 7.16
N LYS A 290 4.21 -1.56 7.37
CA LYS A 290 5.22 -1.86 8.41
C LYS A 290 4.66 -1.79 9.84
N SER A 291 3.36 -1.57 10.00
CA SER A 291 2.67 -1.52 11.29
C SER A 291 1.87 -2.78 11.59
N TYR A 292 1.81 -3.78 10.69
CA TYR A 292 1.01 -4.98 10.88
C TYR A 292 1.35 -5.66 12.20
N PHE A 293 2.64 -5.87 12.50
CA PHE A 293 3.06 -6.58 13.71
C PHE A 293 3.00 -5.73 14.99
N SER A 294 2.69 -4.44 14.89
CA SER A 294 2.63 -3.54 16.03
C SER A 294 1.48 -3.91 16.98
N PRO A 295 1.66 -3.90 18.31
CA PRO A 295 0.57 -4.21 19.24
C PRO A 295 -0.67 -3.33 19.07
N GLN A 296 -0.49 -2.06 18.69
CA GLN A 296 -1.57 -1.10 18.47
C GLN A 296 -2.48 -1.48 17.28
N SER A 297 -1.96 -2.23 16.31
CA SER A 297 -2.69 -2.66 15.12
C SER A 297 -3.57 -3.88 15.35
N ALA A 298 -3.81 -4.32 16.60
CA ALA A 298 -4.56 -5.55 16.88
C ALA A 298 -5.99 -5.55 16.31
N GLU A 299 -6.76 -4.47 16.54
CA GLU A 299 -8.11 -4.36 15.99
C GLU A 299 -8.08 -4.18 14.46
N HIS A 300 -7.15 -3.37 13.97
CA HIS A 300 -6.94 -3.16 12.55
C HIS A 300 -6.67 -4.48 11.81
N ARG A 301 -5.74 -5.30 12.33
CA ARG A 301 -5.42 -6.64 11.81
C ARG A 301 -6.64 -7.57 11.81
N ARG A 302 -7.47 -7.52 12.86
CA ARG A 302 -8.67 -8.35 12.98
C ARG A 302 -9.64 -8.06 11.84
N ILE A 303 -9.88 -6.78 11.54
CA ILE A 303 -10.81 -6.36 10.49
C ILE A 303 -10.25 -6.68 9.10
N ILE A 304 -8.94 -6.48 8.86
CA ILE A 304 -8.31 -6.89 7.59
C ILE A 304 -8.50 -8.40 7.37
N HIS A 305 -8.16 -9.21 8.37
CA HIS A 305 -8.30 -10.67 8.28
C HIS A 305 -9.74 -11.10 8.02
N GLU A 306 -10.70 -10.50 8.72
CA GLU A 306 -12.13 -10.75 8.51
C GLU A 306 -12.57 -10.41 7.07
N THR A 307 -12.06 -9.31 6.52
CA THR A 307 -12.40 -8.85 5.16
C THR A 307 -11.82 -9.78 4.10
N LEU A 308 -10.55 -10.18 4.25
CA LEU A 308 -9.90 -11.13 3.36
C LEU A 308 -10.53 -12.52 3.44
N GLN A 309 -10.94 -12.96 4.63
CA GLN A 309 -11.67 -14.22 4.80
C GLN A 309 -13.03 -14.17 4.10
N ALA A 310 -13.78 -13.06 4.25
CA ALA A 310 -15.06 -12.88 3.56
C ALA A 310 -14.91 -12.96 2.03
N SER A 311 -13.83 -12.40 1.47
CA SER A 311 -13.50 -12.50 0.05
C SER A 311 -13.27 -13.96 -0.39
N ALA A 312 -12.47 -14.73 0.34
CA ALA A 312 -12.24 -16.14 0.03
C ALA A 312 -13.50 -17.00 0.20
N ASP A 313 -14.33 -16.71 1.22
CA ASP A 313 -15.60 -17.40 1.44
C ASP A 313 -16.59 -17.17 0.28
N GLU A 314 -16.58 -15.98 -0.34
CA GLU A 314 -17.43 -15.68 -1.50
C GLU A 314 -17.03 -16.51 -2.72
N VAL A 315 -15.72 -16.73 -2.93
CA VAL A 315 -15.20 -17.67 -3.95
C VAL A 315 -15.69 -19.09 -3.69
N PHE A 316 -15.58 -19.56 -2.44
CA PHE A 316 -16.07 -20.89 -2.10
C PHE A 316 -17.58 -21.02 -2.24
N SER A 317 -18.34 -20.01 -1.82
CA SER A 317 -19.80 -19.97 -1.97
C SER A 317 -20.21 -20.02 -3.46
N ALA A 318 -19.47 -19.33 -4.33
CA ALA A 318 -19.70 -19.39 -5.78
C ALA A 318 -19.42 -20.78 -6.34
N TYR A 319 -18.35 -21.43 -5.87
CA TYR A 319 -18.05 -22.82 -6.22
C TYR A 319 -19.09 -23.81 -5.70
N GLN A 320 -19.57 -23.67 -4.47
CA GLN A 320 -20.57 -24.60 -3.91
C GLN A 320 -21.92 -24.49 -4.62
N THR A 321 -22.36 -23.25 -4.87
CA THR A 321 -23.70 -22.99 -5.42
C THR A 321 -23.75 -23.02 -6.95
N GLY A 322 -22.60 -22.90 -7.62
CA GLY A 322 -22.53 -22.73 -9.07
C GLY A 322 -23.07 -21.37 -9.55
N SER A 323 -23.17 -20.39 -8.65
CA SER A 323 -23.70 -19.06 -8.92
C SER A 323 -22.93 -17.98 -8.17
N ILE A 324 -22.80 -16.80 -8.76
CA ILE A 324 -22.12 -15.66 -8.12
C ILE A 324 -23.03 -15.07 -7.02
N PRO A 325 -22.52 -14.82 -5.79
CA PRO A 325 -23.27 -14.14 -4.74
C PRO A 325 -23.81 -12.78 -5.22
N THR A 326 -25.06 -12.46 -4.88
CA THR A 326 -25.70 -11.19 -5.31
C THR A 326 -25.23 -9.98 -4.51
N ASP A 327 -24.86 -10.20 -3.25
CA ASP A 327 -24.38 -9.17 -2.33
C ASP A 327 -23.00 -9.58 -1.82
N SER A 328 -22.00 -8.71 -1.98
CA SER A 328 -20.66 -8.94 -1.42
C SER A 328 -20.61 -8.40 0.01
N ARG A 329 -20.29 -9.27 0.97
CA ARG A 329 -20.04 -8.90 2.36
C ARG A 329 -18.78 -8.06 2.50
N VAL A 330 -17.87 -8.16 1.54
CA VAL A 330 -16.61 -7.40 1.54
C VAL A 330 -16.86 -5.90 1.43
N ASP A 331 -17.87 -5.48 0.65
CA ASP A 331 -18.18 -4.07 0.43
C ASP A 331 -18.48 -3.32 1.74
N ASP A 332 -19.17 -3.97 2.69
CA ASP A 332 -19.51 -3.38 3.99
C ASP A 332 -18.32 -3.31 4.96
N LEU A 333 -17.20 -3.96 4.64
CA LEU A 333 -16.01 -4.03 5.50
C LEU A 333 -14.89 -3.08 5.08
N ILE A 334 -14.91 -2.59 3.83
CA ILE A 334 -13.89 -1.68 3.29
C ILE A 334 -13.86 -0.37 4.10
N PRO A 335 -12.67 0.09 4.54
CA PRO A 335 -12.54 1.29 5.35
C PRO A 335 -12.80 2.56 4.53
N LEU A 336 -13.60 3.45 5.10
CA LEU A 336 -13.79 4.82 4.66
C LEU A 336 -13.12 5.75 5.69
N PRO A 337 -12.32 6.74 5.25
CA PRO A 337 -11.77 7.71 6.17
C PRO A 337 -12.91 8.49 6.83
N ASP A 338 -12.82 8.73 8.14
CA ASP A 338 -13.70 9.70 8.78
C ASP A 338 -13.47 11.10 8.17
N GLU A 339 -14.47 11.98 8.31
CA GLU A 339 -14.48 13.28 7.64
C GLU A 339 -13.19 14.09 7.90
N THR A 340 -12.52 14.46 6.81
CA THR A 340 -11.24 15.20 6.84
C THR A 340 -11.34 16.56 7.54
N ALA A 341 -12.55 17.12 7.67
CA ALA A 341 -12.81 18.38 8.36
C ALA A 341 -13.10 18.21 9.87
N ASN A 342 -13.35 17.00 10.35
CA ASN A 342 -13.78 16.78 11.73
C ASN A 342 -12.59 16.78 12.71
N ALA A 343 -12.39 17.92 13.37
CA ALA A 343 -11.35 18.08 14.39
C ALA A 343 -11.56 17.22 15.65
N ALA A 344 -12.76 16.67 15.87
CA ALA A 344 -13.08 15.92 17.08
C ALA A 344 -12.35 14.56 17.17
N ASN A 345 -11.95 13.99 16.03
CA ASN A 345 -11.29 12.69 15.97
C ASN A 345 -9.77 12.77 16.14
N LEU A 346 -9.19 13.97 16.27
CA LEU A 346 -7.74 14.18 16.40
C LEU A 346 -6.91 13.53 15.28
N ASP A 347 -7.50 13.29 14.11
CA ASP A 347 -6.77 12.86 12.92
C ASP A 347 -5.93 14.01 12.36
N ILE A 348 -4.77 13.66 11.80
CA ILE A 348 -4.04 14.55 10.92
C ILE A 348 -4.89 14.90 9.69
N SER A 349 -4.74 16.13 9.20
CA SER A 349 -5.34 16.57 7.95
C SER A 349 -4.56 16.01 6.76
N ALA A 350 -5.24 15.78 5.64
CA ALA A 350 -4.60 15.32 4.41
C ALA A 350 -3.57 16.36 3.92
N LEU A 351 -2.35 15.92 3.58
CA LEU A 351 -1.34 16.83 2.99
C LEU A 351 -1.80 17.37 1.64
N PHE A 352 -2.35 16.47 0.82
CA PHE A 352 -3.00 16.77 -0.44
C PHE A 352 -4.44 16.27 -0.38
N TYR A 353 -5.37 17.09 -0.84
CA TYR A 353 -6.79 16.79 -0.82
C TYR A 353 -7.34 16.96 -2.23
N TRP A 354 -7.92 15.88 -2.76
CA TRP A 354 -8.67 15.94 -4.01
C TRP A 354 -10.10 16.41 -3.71
N ASP A 355 -10.48 17.57 -4.23
CA ASP A 355 -11.86 18.03 -4.15
C ASP A 355 -12.68 17.41 -5.30
N PRO A 356 -13.58 16.46 -5.02
CA PRO A 356 -14.33 15.76 -6.06
C PRO A 356 -15.36 16.68 -6.75
N TYR A 357 -15.77 17.79 -6.12
CA TYR A 357 -16.76 18.72 -6.66
C TYR A 357 -16.13 19.72 -7.61
N THR A 358 -15.00 20.31 -7.22
CA THR A 358 -14.28 21.30 -8.05
C THR A 358 -13.24 20.66 -8.97
N LYS A 359 -13.00 19.34 -8.84
CA LYS A 359 -11.97 18.59 -9.57
C LYS A 359 -10.59 19.26 -9.47
N SER A 360 -10.29 19.79 -8.28
CA SER A 360 -9.08 20.53 -8.00
C SER A 360 -8.25 19.84 -6.94
N LEU A 361 -6.96 19.70 -7.21
CA LEU A 361 -6.00 19.22 -6.24
C LEU A 361 -5.59 20.36 -5.30
N MET A 362 -5.85 20.16 -4.01
CA MET A 362 -5.58 21.12 -2.95
C MET A 362 -4.37 20.66 -2.12
N ARG A 363 -3.60 21.60 -1.58
CA ARG A 363 -2.49 21.35 -0.65
C ARG A 363 -2.78 22.03 0.69
N ARG A 364 -2.45 21.35 1.80
CA ARG A 364 -2.47 21.94 3.14
C ARG A 364 -1.69 23.26 3.18
N GLU A 365 -2.25 24.30 3.79
CA GLU A 365 -1.60 25.62 3.83
C GLU A 365 -0.30 25.60 4.65
N THR A 366 -0.36 25.06 5.86
CA THR A 366 0.77 24.93 6.78
C THR A 366 1.25 23.48 6.83
N MET A 367 2.20 23.10 5.98
CA MET A 367 2.66 21.70 5.85
C MET A 367 3.37 21.13 7.08
N SER A 368 3.95 21.99 7.93
CA SER A 368 4.55 21.58 9.20
C SER A 368 3.52 21.36 10.33
N ASN A 369 2.29 21.83 10.16
CA ASN A 369 1.20 21.57 11.10
C ASN A 369 0.31 20.44 10.57
N PHE A 370 0.51 19.23 11.11
CA PHE A 370 -0.24 18.04 10.71
C PHE A 370 -1.75 18.14 10.92
N TYR A 371 -2.23 19.10 11.70
CA TYR A 371 -3.63 19.31 12.01
C TYR A 371 -4.22 20.53 11.31
N ASP A 372 -3.48 21.19 10.42
CA ASP A 372 -4.00 22.33 9.67
C ASP A 372 -5.06 21.88 8.67
N ARG A 373 -6.30 22.31 8.88
CA ARG A 373 -7.46 21.98 8.03
C ARG A 373 -7.80 23.11 7.05
N HIS A 374 -6.82 23.90 6.68
CA HIS A 374 -6.93 24.85 5.58
C HIS A 374 -6.16 24.32 4.39
N TRP A 375 -6.81 24.35 3.23
CA TRP A 375 -6.24 23.90 1.99
C TRP A 375 -6.36 24.99 0.93
N THR A 376 -5.37 25.06 0.06
CA THR A 376 -5.30 26.01 -1.04
C THR A 376 -5.09 25.29 -2.36
N ASN A 377 -5.66 25.81 -3.45
CA ASN A 377 -5.32 25.44 -4.83
C ASN A 377 -4.25 26.37 -5.42
N ASN A 378 -3.81 27.41 -4.70
CA ASN A 378 -2.76 28.32 -5.13
C ASN A 378 -1.39 27.85 -4.61
N TRP A 379 -0.88 26.79 -5.21
CA TRP A 379 0.41 26.19 -4.86
C TRP A 379 1.09 25.62 -6.11
N TRP A 380 2.40 25.37 -6.01
CA TRP A 380 3.20 24.80 -7.10
C TRP A 380 3.95 23.56 -6.62
N GLY A 381 3.95 22.50 -7.43
CA GLY A 381 4.58 21.22 -7.07
C GLY A 381 6.05 21.37 -6.70
N TRP A 382 6.83 22.07 -7.52
CA TRP A 382 8.28 22.22 -7.29
C TRP A 382 8.61 22.97 -5.98
N SER A 383 7.94 24.09 -5.71
CA SER A 383 8.16 24.84 -4.46
C SER A 383 7.71 24.04 -3.24
N THR A 384 6.65 23.25 -3.40
CA THR A 384 6.14 22.34 -2.36
C THR A 384 7.16 21.24 -2.05
N LEU A 385 7.74 20.61 -3.08
CA LEU A 385 8.77 19.59 -2.90
C LEU A 385 10.01 20.16 -2.19
N LEU A 386 10.45 21.36 -2.55
CA LEU A 386 11.57 22.04 -1.88
C LEU A 386 11.27 22.33 -0.40
N GLU A 387 10.05 22.72 -0.07
CA GLU A 387 9.66 22.99 1.31
C GLU A 387 9.58 21.71 2.12
N LEU A 388 8.93 20.66 1.59
CA LEU A 388 8.87 19.34 2.24
C LEU A 388 10.27 18.74 2.42
N GLN A 389 11.16 18.87 1.43
CA GLN A 389 12.54 18.39 1.56
C GLN A 389 13.30 19.13 2.67
N ARG A 390 13.10 20.44 2.82
CA ARG A 390 13.74 21.19 3.91
C ARG A 390 13.21 20.79 5.28
N GLU A 391 11.91 20.53 5.39
CA GLU A 391 11.25 20.20 6.66
C GLU A 391 11.44 18.73 7.06
N ARG A 392 11.45 17.82 6.09
CA ARG A 392 11.30 16.36 6.31
C ARG A 392 12.39 15.51 5.64
N GLY A 393 13.26 16.13 4.84
CA GLY A 393 14.30 15.43 4.06
C GLY A 393 13.77 14.77 2.79
N LEU A 394 14.68 14.25 1.97
CA LEU A 394 14.36 13.52 0.74
C LEU A 394 15.16 12.21 0.72
N THR A 395 14.48 11.07 0.57
CA THR A 395 15.14 9.76 0.60
C THR A 395 16.05 9.54 -0.60
N ASP A 396 16.93 8.53 -0.52
CA ASP A 396 17.78 8.17 -1.65
C ASP A 396 16.96 7.68 -2.85
N ASP A 397 15.84 6.98 -2.64
CA ASP A 397 14.91 6.58 -3.72
C ASP A 397 14.33 7.79 -4.45
N MET A 398 13.83 8.76 -3.69
CA MET A 398 13.26 10.00 -4.23
C MET A 398 14.33 10.83 -4.96
N GLN A 399 15.55 10.88 -4.44
CA GLN A 399 16.68 11.50 -5.12
C GLN A 399 17.06 10.76 -6.41
N ALA A 400 17.00 9.43 -6.44
CA ALA A 400 17.26 8.62 -7.62
C ALA A 400 16.23 8.89 -8.73
N ILE A 401 14.94 8.97 -8.37
CA ILE A 401 13.86 9.37 -9.28
C ILE A 401 14.18 10.74 -9.90
N LEU A 402 14.51 11.75 -9.08
CA LEU A 402 14.89 13.08 -9.59
C LEU A 402 16.14 13.03 -10.48
N ALA A 403 17.15 12.26 -10.10
CA ALA A 403 18.41 12.16 -10.84
C ALA A 403 18.23 11.57 -12.25
N LYS A 404 17.23 10.71 -12.44
CA LYS A 404 16.90 10.05 -13.71
C LYS A 404 15.87 10.83 -14.53
N SER A 405 15.16 11.76 -13.92
CA SER A 405 14.17 12.59 -14.60
C SER A 405 14.80 13.68 -15.48
N GLU A 406 13.96 14.33 -16.28
CA GLU A 406 14.23 15.57 -17.00
C GLU A 406 14.60 16.73 -16.05
N LEU A 407 14.19 16.66 -14.78
CA LEU A 407 14.42 17.70 -13.77
C LEU A 407 15.79 17.59 -13.10
N ARG A 408 16.61 16.57 -13.41
CA ARG A 408 17.87 16.26 -12.69
C ARG A 408 18.81 17.45 -12.49
N LYS A 409 18.95 18.32 -13.51
CA LYS A 409 19.82 19.51 -13.43
C LYS A 409 19.25 20.57 -12.50
N GLN A 410 17.93 20.80 -12.58
CA GLN A 410 17.23 21.74 -11.71
C GLN A 410 17.25 21.22 -10.26
N ALA A 411 16.95 19.94 -10.05
CA ALA A 411 16.98 19.27 -8.75
C ALA A 411 18.37 19.36 -8.09
N LEU A 412 19.44 19.18 -8.86
CA LEU A 412 20.82 19.35 -8.38
C LEU A 412 21.10 20.80 -7.98
N ASN A 413 20.73 21.77 -8.83
CA ASN A 413 20.97 23.19 -8.56
C ASN A 413 20.20 23.71 -7.35
N ASP A 414 18.97 23.22 -7.15
CA ASP A 414 18.10 23.63 -6.06
C ASP A 414 18.37 22.83 -4.75
N GLY A 415 19.36 21.93 -4.76
CA GLY A 415 19.82 21.22 -3.58
C GLY A 415 18.96 20.02 -3.16
N LEU A 416 18.05 19.56 -4.02
CA LEU A 416 17.27 18.34 -3.77
C LEU A 416 18.11 17.07 -3.86
N ILE A 417 19.16 17.08 -4.70
CA ILE A 417 20.07 15.94 -4.89
C ILE A 417 21.35 16.19 -4.12
N THR A 418 21.52 15.47 -3.01
CA THR A 418 22.65 15.63 -2.08
C THR A 418 23.55 14.40 -2.02
N ASN A 419 23.02 13.22 -2.37
CA ASN A 419 23.79 11.99 -2.41
C ASN A 419 24.85 12.04 -3.52
N LYS A 420 26.11 11.80 -3.15
CA LYS A 420 27.26 11.88 -4.04
C LYS A 420 27.16 10.97 -5.27
N VAL A 421 26.57 9.78 -5.10
CA VAL A 421 26.38 8.83 -6.21
C VAL A 421 25.52 9.44 -7.31
N PHE A 422 24.43 10.09 -6.94
CA PHE A 422 23.51 10.74 -7.89
C PHE A 422 24.12 11.99 -8.51
N ILE A 423 24.87 12.77 -7.73
CA ILE A 423 25.63 13.92 -8.25
C ILE A 423 26.61 13.47 -9.34
N ASP A 424 27.37 12.39 -9.08
CA ASP A 424 28.34 11.87 -10.03
C ASP A 424 27.66 11.22 -11.26
N TYR A 425 26.47 10.63 -11.09
CA TYR A 425 25.64 10.14 -12.20
C TYR A 425 25.21 11.28 -13.14
N ILE A 426 24.68 12.38 -12.58
CA ILE A 426 24.22 13.56 -13.35
C ILE A 426 25.39 14.25 -14.05
N ARG A 427 26.58 14.28 -13.45
CA ARG A 427 27.76 14.85 -14.12
C ARG A 427 28.19 14.06 -15.35
N LYS A 428 27.82 12.78 -15.43
CA LYS A 428 28.13 11.90 -16.56
C LYS A 428 27.04 11.90 -17.65
N HIS A 429 25.82 12.41 -17.37
CA HIS A 429 24.62 12.33 -18.24
C HIS A 429 23.77 13.61 -18.24
#